data_AF-A0A7R9H824-F1
#
_entry.id   AF-A0A7R9H824-F1
#
_cell.length_a   1.000
_cell.length_b   1.000
_cell.length_c   1.000
_cell.angle_alpha   90.00
_cell.angle_beta   90.00
_cell.angle_gamma   90.00
#
_symmetry.space_group_name_H-M   'P 1'
#
loop_
_entity.id
_entity.type
_entity.pdbx_description
1 polymer ?
#
loop_
_entity_poly.entity_id
_entity_poly.type
_entity_poly.pdbx_seq_one_letter_code
_entity_poly.pdbx_strand_id
1 'polypeptide(L)'
;MFKFVIQSWETMDTCMFLKSFCQFTGTLYSHWLISSPQINMKWSSKTQLLTGKKISSVKDAWDAIGIFHDMKINTVVLSSTELGTEQFLLGLASSIAGGKKTKLSIKIPRFSASFTGTGDLFAALLLSWMFRTENDLKLSLERTIFTLQAVLKRTLRRAAELAKLGHPDTAARLELQLIQSKADIENPTPSITAVAHS
;
A
#
# COMPACT_ATOMS: atom_id res chain seq x y z
N MET A 1 8.61 -27.09 -15.23
CA MET A 1 7.19 -27.28 -15.55
C MET A 1 6.47 -27.59 -14.24
N PHE A 2 5.95 -26.58 -13.54
CA PHE A 2 5.30 -26.80 -12.23
C PHE A 2 3.78 -26.73 -12.39
N LYS A 3 3.16 -27.90 -12.21
CA LYS A 3 1.71 -28.12 -12.09
C LYS A 3 1.23 -27.54 -10.76
N PHE A 4 0.21 -26.69 -10.79
CA PHE A 4 -0.60 -26.36 -9.62
C PHE A 4 -1.62 -27.49 -9.40
N VAL A 5 -1.57 -28.13 -8.23
CA VAL A 5 -2.66 -28.96 -7.71
C VAL A 5 -3.33 -28.13 -6.63
N ILE A 6 -4.57 -27.71 -6.89
CA ILE A 6 -5.44 -27.09 -5.90
C ILE A 6 -6.16 -28.23 -5.20
N GLN A 7 -5.88 -28.44 -3.91
CA GLN A 7 -6.64 -29.37 -3.08
C GLN A 7 -7.30 -28.63 -1.92
N SER A 8 -8.51 -29.12 -1.62
CA SER A 8 -9.60 -28.48 -0.91
C SER A 8 -9.25 -27.95 0.48
N TRP A 9 -9.92 -26.85 0.81
CA TRP A 9 -9.95 -26.19 2.09
C TRP A 9 -10.89 -26.94 3.03
N GLU A 10 -10.43 -27.28 4.23
CA GLU A 10 -11.23 -27.32 5.45
C GLU A 10 -10.30 -27.53 6.66
N THR A 11 -10.39 -26.63 7.66
CA THR A 11 -9.83 -26.77 9.02
C THR A 11 -8.32 -26.68 9.24
N MET A 12 -7.69 -25.54 8.95
CA MET A 12 -6.41 -25.16 9.58
C MET A 12 -6.41 -23.69 10.01
N ASP A 13 -6.15 -23.44 11.28
CA ASP A 13 -6.03 -22.10 11.86
C ASP A 13 -4.97 -21.27 11.13
N THR A 14 -5.41 -20.09 10.67
CA THR A 14 -4.60 -19.09 9.93
C THR A 14 -3.27 -18.74 10.61
N CYS A 15 -3.16 -18.89 11.93
CA CYS A 15 -1.94 -18.64 12.70
C CYS A 15 -0.83 -19.67 12.50
N MET A 16 -1.15 -20.94 12.24
CA MET A 16 -0.14 -22.00 12.15
C MET A 16 0.54 -22.06 10.77
N PHE A 17 -0.19 -21.71 9.71
CA PHE A 17 0.37 -21.62 8.35
C PHE A 17 1.46 -20.54 8.24
N LEU A 18 1.35 -19.48 9.05
CA LEU A 18 2.26 -18.34 9.08
C LEU A 18 3.69 -18.68 9.55
N LYS A 19 3.86 -19.72 10.39
CA LYS A 19 5.18 -20.10 10.89
C LYS A 19 5.99 -20.88 9.86
N SER A 20 5.37 -21.80 9.12
CA SER A 20 6.10 -22.66 8.16
C SER A 20 6.51 -21.94 6.87
N PHE A 21 5.72 -20.97 6.40
CA PHE A 21 6.02 -20.30 5.12
C PHE A 21 7.11 -19.22 5.23
N CYS A 22 7.27 -18.61 6.41
CA CYS A 22 8.24 -17.52 6.66
C CYS A 22 9.70 -17.98 6.58
N GLN A 23 9.95 -19.28 6.79
CA GLN A 23 11.30 -19.86 6.79
C GLN A 23 11.90 -20.05 5.39
N PHE A 24 11.10 -20.02 4.32
CA PHE A 24 11.53 -20.57 3.02
C PHE A 24 12.07 -19.54 2.02
N THR A 25 11.80 -18.24 2.17
CA THR A 25 12.14 -17.25 1.11
C THR A 25 13.09 -16.13 1.53
N GLY A 26 13.40 -15.95 2.82
CA GLY A 26 14.30 -14.88 3.31
C GLY A 26 13.88 -13.44 2.96
N THR A 27 12.76 -13.29 2.27
CA THR A 27 12.10 -12.07 1.86
C THR A 27 10.63 -12.31 2.10
N LEU A 28 10.10 -11.72 3.16
CA LEU A 28 8.67 -11.68 3.34
C LEU A 28 8.10 -10.67 2.33
N TYR A 29 7.80 -11.13 1.11
CA TYR A 29 6.59 -10.66 0.44
C TYR A 29 5.45 -11.22 1.28
N SER A 30 5.14 -10.55 2.38
CA SER A 30 3.90 -10.89 3.05
C SER A 30 2.82 -10.48 2.07
N HIS A 31 2.15 -11.48 1.52
CA HIS A 31 0.82 -11.34 0.99
C HIS A 31 -0.07 -10.87 2.15
N TRP A 32 0.02 -9.58 2.45
CA TRP A 32 -0.98 -8.81 3.19
C TRP A 32 -1.43 -7.68 2.26
N LEU A 33 -1.90 -8.08 1.08
CA LEU A 33 -3.13 -7.51 0.55
C LEU A 33 -4.20 -7.79 1.61
N ILE A 34 -4.50 -6.78 2.42
CA ILE A 34 -5.76 -6.79 3.15
C ILE A 34 -6.76 -6.20 2.17
N SER A 35 -7.03 -6.99 1.13
CA SER A 35 -8.26 -6.90 0.36
C SER A 35 -9.38 -7.25 1.31
N SER A 36 -9.80 -6.29 2.13
CA SER A 36 -11.15 -6.29 2.67
C SER A 36 -11.87 -5.10 2.05
N PRO A 37 -13.15 -5.23 1.63
CA PRO A 37 -13.79 -4.33 0.66
C PRO A 37 -14.06 -2.91 1.15
N GLN A 38 -13.46 -2.47 2.26
CA GLN A 38 -13.81 -1.21 2.90
C GLN A 38 -12.55 -0.45 3.30
N ILE A 39 -12.36 0.69 2.65
CA ILE A 39 -11.29 1.68 2.89
C ILE A 39 -11.40 2.39 4.26
N ASN A 40 -12.21 1.86 5.19
CA ASN A 40 -12.39 2.41 6.52
C ASN A 40 -11.53 1.75 7.62
N MET A 41 -10.76 0.68 7.35
CA MET A 41 -9.85 0.14 8.37
C MET A 41 -8.49 0.84 8.30
N LYS A 42 -8.37 1.93 9.06
CA LYS A 42 -7.14 2.74 9.23
C LYS A 42 -5.95 1.82 9.51
N TRP A 43 -4.85 1.99 8.77
CA TRP A 43 -3.60 1.23 8.98
C TRP A 43 -3.11 1.31 10.44
N SER A 44 -3.33 2.45 11.11
CA SER A 44 -3.05 2.63 12.54
C SER A 44 -3.71 1.56 13.43
N SER A 45 -4.94 1.15 13.14
CA SER A 45 -5.67 0.15 13.93
C SER A 45 -5.08 -1.24 13.76
N LYS A 46 -4.66 -1.61 12.55
CA LYS A 46 -4.10 -2.94 12.30
C LYS A 46 -2.67 -3.08 12.79
N THR A 47 -1.87 -2.04 12.67
CA THR A 47 -0.51 -2.06 13.21
C THR A 47 -0.52 -2.04 14.72
N GLN A 48 -1.46 -1.33 15.33
CA GLN A 48 -1.67 -1.39 16.77
C GLN A 48 -2.01 -2.81 17.23
N LEU A 49 -2.83 -3.55 16.47
CA LEU A 49 -3.13 -4.95 16.78
C LEU A 49 -1.88 -5.86 16.71
N LEU A 50 -1.02 -5.66 15.71
CA LEU A 50 0.15 -6.51 15.48
C LEU A 50 1.35 -6.17 16.39
N THR A 51 1.51 -4.89 16.74
CA THR A 51 2.63 -4.41 17.57
C THR A 51 2.25 -4.23 19.03
N GLY A 52 0.96 -4.26 19.36
CA GLY A 52 0.43 -3.90 20.68
C GLY A 52 0.57 -2.41 21.02
N LYS A 53 1.10 -1.57 20.11
CA LYS A 53 1.39 -0.15 20.37
C LYS A 53 0.40 0.78 19.67
N LYS A 54 -0.13 1.74 20.42
CA LYS A 54 -0.92 2.83 19.83
C LYS A 54 0.01 3.75 19.03
N ILE A 55 -0.33 4.00 17.77
CA ILE A 55 0.44 4.90 16.90
C ILE A 55 -0.26 6.25 16.89
N SER A 56 0.32 7.21 17.61
CA SER A 56 -0.19 8.58 17.73
C SER A 56 0.76 9.64 17.18
N SER A 57 2.03 9.28 16.99
CA SER A 57 3.07 10.17 16.47
C SER A 57 3.87 9.51 15.35
N VAL A 58 4.59 10.33 14.58
CA VAL A 58 5.55 9.84 13.57
C VAL A 58 6.64 8.97 14.21
N LYS A 59 7.03 9.29 15.44
CA LYS A 59 7.99 8.48 16.20
C LYS A 59 7.43 7.08 16.48
N ASP A 60 6.19 6.99 16.95
CA ASP A 60 5.53 5.69 17.23
C ASP A 60 5.45 4.83 15.96
N ALA A 61 5.22 5.46 14.80
CA ALA A 61 5.19 4.76 13.52
C ALA A 61 6.57 4.20 13.13
N TRP A 62 7.64 4.96 13.35
CA TRP A 62 9.01 4.46 13.14
C TRP A 62 9.39 3.36 14.12
N ASP A 63 8.95 3.44 15.37
CA ASP A 63 9.16 2.39 16.37
C ASP A 63 8.42 1.10 15.98
N ALA A 64 7.18 1.21 15.50
CA ALA A 64 6.41 0.09 14.99
C ALA A 64 7.09 -0.56 13.76
N ILE A 65 7.62 0.25 12.84
CA ILE A 65 8.44 -0.24 11.71
C ILE A 65 9.68 -0.99 12.23
N GLY A 66 10.33 -0.50 13.29
CA GLY A 66 11.45 -1.17 13.94
C GLY A 66 11.10 -2.59 14.39
N ILE A 67 9.96 -2.76 15.05
CA ILE A 67 9.47 -4.08 15.51
C ILE A 67 9.32 -5.04 14.32
N PHE A 68 8.79 -4.59 13.18
CA PHE A 68 8.67 -5.43 11.99
C PHE A 68 10.03 -5.86 11.42
N HIS A 69 11.02 -4.96 11.45
CA HIS A 69 12.38 -5.33 11.06
C HIS A 69 13.03 -6.34 12.02
N ASP A 70 12.76 -6.22 13.32
CA ASP A 70 13.22 -7.21 14.32
C ASP A 70 12.59 -8.58 14.07
N MET A 71 11.35 -8.61 13.56
CA MET A 71 10.66 -9.80 13.05
C MET A 71 11.19 -10.31 11.68
N LYS A 72 12.34 -9.81 11.21
CA LYS A 72 12.98 -10.18 9.93
C LYS A 72 12.23 -9.76 8.67
N ILE A 73 11.37 -8.75 8.75
CA ILE A 73 10.74 -8.16 7.57
C ILE A 73 11.67 -7.11 7.00
N ASN A 74 12.18 -7.34 5.79
CA ASN A 74 13.17 -6.46 5.18
C ASN A 74 12.55 -5.14 4.71
N THR A 75 11.36 -5.16 4.12
CA THR A 75 10.70 -3.96 3.58
C THR A 75 9.32 -3.78 4.20
N VAL A 76 9.07 -2.59 4.74
CA VAL A 76 7.83 -2.23 5.44
C VAL A 76 7.36 -0.89 4.88
N VAL A 77 6.11 -0.82 4.42
CA VAL A 77 5.53 0.39 3.85
C VAL A 77 4.17 0.68 4.49
N LEU A 78 4.04 1.91 4.99
CA LEU A 78 2.84 2.49 5.57
C LEU A 78 2.27 3.43 4.52
N SER A 79 1.33 2.92 3.72
CA SER A 79 0.81 3.61 2.53
C SER A 79 -0.01 4.85 2.86
N SER A 80 -0.65 4.88 4.03
CA SER A 80 -1.43 6.03 4.50
C SER A 80 -1.52 6.05 6.03
N THR A 81 -0.95 7.08 6.64
CA THR A 81 -1.11 7.35 8.08
C THR A 81 -1.80 8.70 8.27
N GLU A 82 -2.66 8.79 9.30
CA GLU A 82 -3.32 10.05 9.71
C GLU A 82 -2.37 10.99 10.45
N LEU A 83 -1.06 10.72 10.43
CA LEU A 83 0.00 11.52 11.06
C LEU A 83 0.40 12.74 10.21
N GLY A 84 -0.32 12.98 9.10
CA GLY A 84 -0.13 14.12 8.22
C GLY A 84 -0.97 15.33 8.64
N THR A 85 -1.45 16.08 7.65
CA THR A 85 -2.35 17.22 7.84
C THR A 85 -3.73 16.90 7.26
N GLU A 86 -4.73 17.78 7.42
CA GLU A 86 -6.04 17.57 6.79
C GLU A 86 -5.95 17.44 5.26
N GLN A 87 -4.97 18.09 4.63
CA GLN A 87 -4.77 18.11 3.19
C GLN A 87 -3.88 16.96 2.68
N PHE A 88 -3.03 16.40 3.54
CA PHE A 88 -2.02 15.41 3.14
C PHE A 88 -1.96 14.25 4.13
N LEU A 89 -2.02 13.04 3.61
CA LEU A 89 -1.65 11.82 4.33
C LEU A 89 -0.12 11.68 4.34
N LEU A 90 0.41 11.09 5.42
CA LEU A 90 1.83 10.77 5.50
C LEU A 90 2.04 9.29 5.19
N GLY A 91 2.77 9.02 4.11
CA GLY A 91 3.30 7.70 3.83
C GLY A 91 4.69 7.55 4.45
N LEU A 92 4.97 6.40 5.04
CA LEU A 92 6.27 6.07 5.64
C LEU A 92 6.74 4.75 5.05
N ALA A 93 8.02 4.63 4.72
CA ALA A 93 8.57 3.40 4.17
C ALA A 93 9.97 3.16 4.73
N SER A 94 10.29 1.89 4.96
CA SER A 94 11.60 1.46 5.42
C SER A 94 12.00 0.17 4.72
N SER A 95 13.25 0.08 4.31
CA SER A 95 13.83 -1.16 3.80
C SER A 95 15.22 -1.39 4.36
N ILE A 96 15.52 -2.64 4.69
CA ILE A 96 16.84 -3.13 5.08
C ILE A 96 17.27 -4.12 3.99
N ALA A 97 18.17 -3.67 3.12
CA ALA A 97 18.71 -4.48 2.03
C ALA A 97 20.24 -4.42 2.08
N GLY A 98 20.91 -5.58 2.06
CA GLY A 98 22.38 -5.66 2.07
C GLY A 98 23.04 -4.96 3.26
N GLY A 99 22.39 -4.93 4.43
CA GLY A 99 22.89 -4.23 5.62
C GLY A 99 22.65 -2.72 5.64
N LYS A 100 22.13 -2.13 4.55
CA LYS A 100 21.77 -0.72 4.49
C LYS A 100 20.30 -0.52 4.84
N LYS A 101 20.04 0.28 5.88
CA LYS A 101 18.70 0.73 6.25
C LYS A 101 18.35 2.02 5.53
N THR A 102 17.24 2.02 4.80
CA THR A 102 16.69 3.19 4.11
C THR A 102 15.37 3.54 4.76
N LYS A 103 15.20 4.79 5.18
CA LYS A 103 13.94 5.32 5.73
C LYS A 103 13.45 6.46 4.85
N LEU A 104 12.19 6.41 4.45
CA LEU A 104 11.57 7.40 3.59
C LEU A 104 10.23 7.87 4.16
N SER A 105 9.91 9.13 3.95
CA SER A 105 8.53 9.63 4.08
C SER A 105 8.06 10.28 2.79
N ILE A 106 6.76 10.22 2.53
CA ILE A 106 6.15 10.81 1.34
C ILE A 106 4.85 11.50 1.74
N LYS A 107 4.64 12.73 1.26
CA LYS A 107 3.39 13.46 1.46
C LYS A 107 2.44 13.11 0.33
N ILE A 108 1.27 12.60 0.67
CA ILE A 108 0.28 12.10 -0.28
C ILE A 108 -0.96 13.00 -0.19
N PRO A 109 -1.37 13.69 -1.26
CA PRO A 109 -2.59 14.49 -1.25
C PRO A 109 -3.81 13.65 -0.87
N ARG A 110 -4.63 14.17 0.04
CA ARG A 110 -5.86 13.51 0.48
C ARG A 110 -7.00 13.85 -0.49
N PHE A 111 -7.78 12.85 -0.85
CA PHE A 111 -9.04 13.04 -1.58
C PHE A 111 -10.22 12.99 -0.61
N SER A 112 -11.21 13.85 -0.83
CA SER A 112 -12.46 13.92 -0.04
C SER A 112 -13.49 12.87 -0.46
N ALA A 113 -13.03 11.66 -0.82
CA ALA A 113 -13.87 10.56 -1.28
C ALA A 113 -13.32 9.22 -0.81
N SER A 114 -14.22 8.30 -0.49
CA SER A 114 -13.88 6.92 -0.13
C SER A 114 -13.94 6.06 -1.39
N PHE A 115 -12.78 5.57 -1.82
CA PHE A 115 -12.70 4.59 -2.90
C PHE A 115 -12.83 3.19 -2.32
N THR A 116 -12.90 2.17 -3.17
CA THR A 116 -12.69 0.76 -2.82
C THR A 116 -11.51 0.22 -3.63
N GLY A 117 -10.75 -0.75 -3.10
CA GLY A 117 -9.65 -1.41 -3.83
C GLY A 117 -8.34 -0.62 -4.01
N THR A 118 -8.17 0.57 -3.40
CA THR A 118 -6.91 1.34 -3.51
C THR A 118 -5.74 0.68 -2.82
N GLY A 119 -6.00 -0.07 -1.73
CA GLY A 119 -5.00 -0.88 -1.06
C GLY A 119 -4.49 -2.01 -1.95
N ASP A 120 -5.40 -2.63 -2.71
CA ASP A 120 -5.05 -3.74 -3.60
C ASP A 120 -4.21 -3.26 -4.79
N LEU A 121 -4.65 -2.14 -5.37
CA LEU A 121 -3.90 -1.45 -6.41
C LEU A 121 -2.52 -1.01 -5.90
N PHE A 122 -2.44 -0.43 -4.70
CA PHE A 122 -1.17 0.02 -4.11
C PHE A 122 -0.18 -1.13 -3.96
N ALA A 123 -0.60 -2.26 -3.39
CA ALA A 123 0.29 -3.41 -3.18
C ALA A 123 0.75 -4.03 -4.50
N ALA A 124 -0.16 -4.16 -5.49
CA ALA A 124 0.19 -4.67 -6.82
C ALA A 124 1.21 -3.76 -7.55
N LEU A 125 0.99 -2.43 -7.50
CA LEU A 125 1.89 -1.45 -8.09
C LEU A 125 3.25 -1.44 -7.38
N LEU A 126 3.27 -1.44 -6.05
CA LEU A 126 4.51 -1.43 -5.27
C LEU A 126 5.35 -2.67 -5.57
N LEU A 127 4.73 -3.85 -5.59
CA LEU A 127 5.37 -5.11 -5.95
C LEU A 127 5.99 -5.03 -7.36
N SER A 128 5.20 -4.58 -8.34
CA SER A 128 5.65 -4.46 -9.72
C SER A 128 6.82 -3.49 -9.88
N TRP A 129 6.74 -2.32 -9.24
CA TRP A 129 7.81 -1.32 -9.32
C TRP A 129 9.06 -1.74 -8.58
N MET A 130 8.95 -2.35 -7.40
CA MET A 130 10.10 -2.90 -6.67
C MET A 130 10.87 -3.92 -7.49
N PHE A 131 10.16 -4.76 -8.24
CA PHE A 131 10.78 -5.68 -9.19
C PHE A 131 11.46 -4.93 -10.36
N ARG A 132 10.77 -3.95 -10.96
CA ARG A 132 11.30 -3.20 -12.12
C ARG A 132 12.45 -2.24 -11.80
N THR A 133 12.60 -1.80 -10.55
CA THR A 133 13.66 -0.86 -10.14
C THR A 133 14.71 -1.54 -9.26
N GLU A 134 14.83 -2.87 -9.33
CA GLU A 134 15.85 -3.64 -8.60
C GLU A 134 15.86 -3.35 -7.08
N ASN A 135 14.68 -3.27 -6.49
CA ASN A 135 14.44 -2.93 -5.08
C ASN A 135 14.85 -1.51 -4.66
N ASP A 136 14.98 -0.55 -5.59
CA ASP A 136 15.01 0.88 -5.24
C ASP A 136 13.66 1.30 -4.62
N LEU A 137 13.63 1.31 -3.28
CA LEU A 137 12.45 1.67 -2.51
C LEU A 137 11.95 3.08 -2.81
N LYS A 138 12.87 4.04 -3.02
CA LYS A 138 12.50 5.44 -3.23
C LYS A 138 11.77 5.59 -4.55
N LEU A 139 12.41 5.16 -5.63
CA LEU A 139 11.85 5.27 -6.97
C LEU A 139 10.54 4.46 -7.09
N SER A 140 10.50 3.26 -6.50
CA SER A 140 9.31 2.42 -6.50
C SER A 140 8.13 3.06 -5.79
N LEU A 141 8.36 3.64 -4.62
CA LEU A 141 7.32 4.29 -3.83
C LEU A 141 6.78 5.53 -4.54
N GLU A 142 7.65 6.36 -5.11
CA GLU A 142 7.27 7.57 -5.86
C GLU A 142 6.40 7.21 -7.07
N ARG A 143 6.81 6.22 -7.87
CA ARG A 143 6.04 5.73 -9.03
C ARG A 143 4.69 5.15 -8.63
N THR A 144 4.67 4.37 -7.55
CA THR A 144 3.44 3.75 -7.03
C THR A 144 2.44 4.80 -6.58
N ILE A 145 2.88 5.75 -5.75
CA ILE A 145 2.02 6.81 -5.22
C ILE A 145 1.54 7.73 -6.35
N PHE A 146 2.42 8.08 -7.29
CA PHE A 146 2.02 8.86 -8.46
C PHE A 146 0.92 8.17 -9.27
N THR A 147 1.13 6.90 -9.61
CA THR A 147 0.15 6.10 -10.37
C THR A 147 -1.18 6.04 -9.65
N LEU A 148 -1.16 5.76 -8.34
CA LEU A 148 -2.35 5.69 -7.52
C LEU A 148 -3.10 7.03 -7.53
N GLN A 149 -2.39 8.15 -7.35
CA GLN A 149 -2.98 9.49 -7.38
C GLN A 149 -3.59 9.83 -8.75
N ALA A 150 -2.94 9.43 -9.84
CA ALA A 150 -3.44 9.63 -11.20
C ALA A 150 -4.75 8.85 -11.44
N VAL A 151 -4.78 7.58 -11.02
CA VAL A 151 -5.99 6.74 -11.10
C VAL A 151 -7.12 7.36 -10.29
N LEU A 152 -6.88 7.74 -9.03
CA LEU A 152 -7.90 8.31 -8.15
C LEU A 152 -8.45 9.63 -8.69
N LYS A 153 -7.59 10.51 -9.19
CA LYS A 153 -8.00 11.78 -9.82
C LYS A 153 -8.89 11.54 -11.05
N ARG A 154 -8.55 10.54 -11.87
CA ARG A 154 -9.34 10.17 -13.05
C ARG A 154 -10.70 9.58 -12.65
N THR A 155 -10.73 8.72 -11.62
CA THR A 155 -11.96 8.17 -11.04
C THR A 155 -12.88 9.28 -10.54
N LEU A 156 -12.37 10.27 -9.79
CA LEU A 156 -13.17 11.40 -9.31
C LEU A 156 -13.76 12.24 -10.44
N ARG A 157 -12.95 12.53 -11.47
CA ARG A 157 -13.43 13.29 -12.62
C ARG A 157 -14.59 12.56 -13.30
N ARG A 158 -14.44 11.25 -13.54
CA ARG A 158 -15.50 10.41 -14.12
C ARG A 158 -16.74 10.36 -13.23
N ALA A 159 -16.55 10.23 -11.92
CA ALA A 159 -17.64 10.24 -10.95
C ALA A 159 -18.41 11.57 -10.98
N ALA A 160 -17.71 12.70 -11.10
CA ALA A 160 -18.32 14.03 -11.18
C ALA A 160 -19.11 14.24 -12.49
N GLU A 161 -18.59 13.74 -13.61
CA GLU A 161 -19.30 13.75 -14.90
C GLU A 161 -20.60 12.94 -14.84
N LEU A 162 -20.56 11.73 -14.25
CA LEU A 162 -21.75 10.90 -14.05
C LEU A 162 -22.79 11.56 -13.12
N ALA A 163 -22.35 12.34 -12.13
CA ALA A 163 -23.24 13.12 -11.26
C ALA A 163 -24.08 14.10 -12.06
N LYS A 164 -23.43 14.83 -12.97
CA LYS A 164 -24.08 15.87 -13.79
C LYS A 164 -25.11 15.29 -14.74
N LEU A 165 -24.95 14.03 -15.13
CA LEU A 165 -25.87 13.28 -15.99
C LEU A 165 -27.03 12.64 -15.22
N GLY A 166 -27.15 12.88 -13.91
CA GLY A 166 -28.28 12.40 -13.09
C GLY A 166 -28.21 10.93 -12.69
N HIS A 167 -27.05 10.28 -12.79
CA HIS A 167 -26.90 8.88 -12.37
C HIS A 167 -26.83 8.75 -10.83
N PRO A 168 -27.78 8.03 -10.19
CA PRO A 168 -27.96 8.01 -8.74
C PRO A 168 -26.94 7.14 -7.98
N ASP A 169 -26.26 6.20 -8.65
CA ASP A 169 -25.44 5.19 -7.96
C ASP A 169 -24.04 5.68 -7.59
N THR A 170 -23.89 6.19 -6.36
CA THR A 170 -22.61 6.70 -5.82
C THR A 170 -21.49 5.65 -5.78
N ALA A 171 -21.82 4.37 -5.51
CA ALA A 171 -20.83 3.30 -5.43
C ALA A 171 -20.25 2.93 -6.81
N ALA A 172 -21.10 2.69 -7.80
CA ALA A 172 -20.68 2.38 -9.17
C ALA A 172 -19.88 3.55 -9.82
N ARG A 173 -20.13 4.78 -9.38
CA ARG A 173 -19.41 5.97 -9.84
C ARG A 173 -17.97 6.06 -9.32
N LEU A 174 -17.63 5.38 -8.23
CA LEU A 174 -16.30 5.41 -7.60
C LEU A 174 -15.44 4.18 -7.95
N GLU A 175 -15.86 3.39 -8.93
CA GLU A 175 -15.07 2.30 -9.49
C GLU A 175 -13.79 2.81 -10.15
N LEU A 176 -12.67 2.16 -9.81
CA LEU A 176 -11.33 2.59 -10.22
C LEU A 176 -11.19 2.56 -11.75
N GLN A 177 -10.80 3.69 -12.33
CA GLN A 177 -10.61 3.85 -13.77
C GLN A 177 -9.27 3.26 -14.24
N LEU A 178 -9.04 1.97 -14.03
CA LEU A 178 -7.77 1.29 -14.28
C LEU A 178 -7.41 1.26 -15.77
N ILE A 179 -8.35 0.82 -16.62
CA ILE A 179 -8.13 0.71 -18.08
C ILE A 179 -7.78 2.07 -18.67
N GLN A 180 -8.51 3.11 -18.27
CA GLN A 180 -8.31 4.48 -18.72
C GLN A 180 -7.01 5.10 -18.16
N SER A 181 -6.43 4.48 -17.14
CA SER A 181 -5.17 4.90 -16.51
C SER A 181 -3.98 4.06 -16.94
N LYS A 182 -4.11 3.21 -17.97
CA LYS A 182 -3.04 2.33 -18.47
C LYS A 182 -1.71 3.07 -18.69
N ALA A 183 -1.75 4.23 -19.35
CA ALA A 183 -0.54 5.00 -19.65
C ALA A 183 0.19 5.46 -18.37
N ASP A 184 -0.56 5.87 -17.35
CA ASP A 184 0.00 6.29 -16.05
C ASP A 184 0.57 5.09 -15.27
N ILE A 185 -0.03 3.90 -15.42
CA ILE A 185 0.44 2.65 -14.80
C ILE A 185 1.73 2.17 -15.46
N GLU A 186 1.82 2.24 -16.78
CA GLU A 186 2.97 1.74 -17.54
C GLU A 186 4.18 2.69 -17.42
N ASN A 187 3.92 4.00 -17.53
CA ASN A 187 4.94 5.06 -17.61
C ASN A 187 4.61 6.23 -16.65
N PRO A 188 4.67 6.02 -15.33
CA PRO A 188 4.45 7.08 -14.36
C PRO A 188 5.55 8.13 -14.46
N THR A 189 5.15 9.40 -14.52
CA THR A 189 6.04 10.56 -14.44
C THR A 189 5.97 11.14 -13.02
N PRO A 190 6.80 10.66 -12.07
CA PRO A 190 6.64 11.00 -10.66
C PRO A 190 6.80 12.50 -10.42
N SER A 191 5.71 13.14 -9.98
CA SER A 191 5.69 14.53 -9.52
C SER A 191 5.73 14.66 -7.99
N ILE A 192 5.71 13.52 -7.28
CA ILE A 192 5.73 13.45 -5.81
C ILE A 192 7.07 12.86 -5.41
N THR A 193 7.76 13.52 -4.49
CA THR A 193 9.10 13.13 -4.04
C THR A 193 9.05 12.59 -2.61
N ALA A 194 9.70 11.45 -2.40
CA ALA A 194 9.94 10.90 -1.08
C ALA A 194 11.21 11.51 -0.46
N VAL A 195 11.11 11.88 0.81
CA VAL A 195 12.21 12.46 1.60
C VAL A 195 12.88 11.35 2.40
N ALA A 196 14.20 11.23 2.27
CA ALA A 196 14.99 10.29 3.04
C ALA A 196 15.28 10.83 4.45
N HIS A 197 15.26 9.94 5.43
CA HIS A 197 15.60 10.22 6.83
C HIS A 197 16.89 9.50 7.19
N SER A 198 17.78 10.21 7.91
CA SER A 198 18.96 9.64 8.57
C SER A 198 18.57 8.82 9.80
#